data_AF-A0AA48HEL3-F1
#
_entry.id   AF-A0AA48HEL3-F1
#
_cell.length_a   1.000
_cell.length_b   1.000
_cell.length_c   1.000
_cell.angle_alpha   90.00
_cell.angle_beta   90.00
_cell.angle_gamma   90.00
#
_symmetry.space_group_name_H-M   'P 1'
#
loop_
_entity.id
_entity.type
_entity.pdbx_description
1 polymer ?
#
loop_
_entity_poly.entity_id
_entity_poly.type
_entity_poly.pdbx_seq_one_letter_code
_entity_poly.pdbx_strand_id
1 'polypeptide(L)'
;MPFTLTLKYSVKQDYSPPSYWYADQVFPFTEQNPLPAQHRLYLIAGQEEGEIMVAPFNKMVRSLELANHPADNLHAQVIPEGKHNEAFWAAHFQHAVQWLFKQP
;
A
#
# COMPACT_ATOMS: atom_id res chain seq x y z
N MET A 1 -0.05 9.62 30.02
CA MET A 1 0.17 8.18 29.82
C MET A 1 1.33 8.01 28.85
N PRO A 2 2.55 7.66 29.28
CA PRO A 2 3.61 7.35 28.33
C PRO A 2 3.55 5.86 27.98
N PHE A 3 3.46 5.56 26.69
CA PHE A 3 3.67 4.21 26.18
C PHE A 3 5.13 4.09 25.73
N THR A 4 5.84 3.08 26.26
CA THR A 4 7.16 2.69 25.78
C THR A 4 6.98 1.72 24.62
N LEU A 5 7.33 2.13 23.40
CA LEU A 5 7.41 1.23 22.25
C LEU A 5 8.81 0.58 22.23
N THR A 6 8.89 -0.70 22.56
CA THR A 6 10.12 -1.49 22.35
C THR A 6 10.08 -2.10 20.96
N LEU A 7 10.84 -1.52 20.02
CA LEU A 7 11.04 -2.10 18.69
C LEU A 7 12.15 -3.15 18.78
N LYS A 8 11.80 -4.45 18.83
CA LYS A 8 12.76 -5.53 18.57
C LYS A 8 12.88 -5.70 17.06
N TYR A 9 13.92 -5.11 16.46
CA TYR A 9 14.25 -5.33 15.06
C TYR A 9 15.14 -6.58 14.95
N SER A 10 14.62 -7.63 14.32
CA SER A 10 15.40 -8.76 13.83
C SER A 10 15.56 -8.57 12.33
N VAL A 11 16.78 -8.32 11.87
CA VAL A 11 17.11 -8.18 10.45
C VAL A 11 16.86 -9.54 9.79
N LYS A 12 15.78 -9.65 9.00
CA LYS A 12 15.54 -10.54 7.84
C LYS A 12 14.03 -10.64 7.57
N GLN A 13 13.42 -9.54 7.15
CA GLN A 13 12.21 -9.63 6.34
C GLN A 13 12.08 -8.36 5.52
N ASP A 14 12.37 -8.49 4.22
CA ASP A 14 12.23 -7.42 3.23
C ASP A 14 10.79 -6.91 3.27
N TYR A 15 10.60 -5.61 3.46
CA TYR A 15 9.31 -4.95 3.28
C TYR A 15 8.98 -5.00 1.78
N SER A 16 8.26 -6.02 1.30
CA SER A 16 7.84 -6.07 -0.11
C SER A 16 6.53 -5.30 -0.32
N PRO A 17 6.42 -4.46 -1.37
CA PRO A 17 5.13 -3.89 -1.80
C PRO A 17 4.15 -5.02 -2.12
N PRO A 18 2.83 -4.74 -2.14
CA PRO A 18 1.83 -5.79 -2.26
C PRO A 18 2.00 -6.57 -3.57
N SER A 19 2.25 -7.87 -3.43
CA SER A 19 2.48 -8.81 -4.54
C SER A 19 1.18 -9.20 -5.24
N TYR A 20 0.41 -8.23 -5.73
CA TYR A 20 -0.86 -8.48 -6.41
C TYR A 20 -0.73 -9.34 -7.67
N TRP A 21 0.48 -9.43 -8.24
CA TRP A 21 0.83 -10.32 -9.34
C TRP A 21 0.72 -11.81 -9.00
N TYR A 22 0.72 -12.19 -7.72
CA TYR A 22 0.80 -13.58 -7.30
C TYR A 22 -0.55 -14.31 -7.31
N ALA A 23 -1.66 -13.60 -7.05
CA ALA A 23 -2.95 -14.24 -6.85
C ALA A 23 -4.10 -13.42 -7.46
N ASP A 24 -4.57 -13.79 -8.65
CA ASP A 24 -5.68 -13.10 -9.33
C ASP A 24 -6.99 -13.07 -8.54
N GLN A 25 -7.19 -13.99 -7.59
CA GLN A 25 -8.42 -14.03 -6.78
C GLN A 25 -8.55 -12.83 -5.81
N VAL A 26 -7.47 -12.08 -5.55
CA VAL A 26 -7.51 -10.92 -4.64
C VAL A 26 -8.39 -9.79 -5.18
N PHE A 27 -8.48 -9.62 -6.50
CA PHE A 27 -9.30 -8.56 -7.12
C PHE A 27 -10.80 -8.80 -6.92
N PRO A 28 -11.39 -9.93 -7.37
CA PRO A 28 -12.81 -10.18 -7.14
C PRO A 28 -13.14 -10.32 -5.65
N PHE A 29 -12.21 -10.82 -4.82
CA PHE A 29 -12.40 -10.84 -3.37
C PHE A 29 -12.59 -9.44 -2.79
N THR A 30 -11.74 -8.49 -3.21
CA THR A 30 -11.81 -7.09 -2.74
C THR A 30 -13.12 -6.42 -3.16
N GLU A 31 -13.57 -6.67 -4.39
CA GLU A 31 -14.85 -6.16 -4.89
C GLU A 31 -16.06 -6.74 -4.14
N GLN A 32 -16.00 -8.03 -3.78
CA GLN A 32 -17.09 -8.73 -3.08
C GLN A 32 -17.09 -8.47 -1.57
N ASN A 33 -15.98 -7.98 -1.00
CA ASN A 33 -15.83 -7.74 0.43
C ASN A 33 -15.32 -6.30 0.67
N PRO A 34 -16.18 -5.28 0.51
CA PRO A 34 -15.79 -3.90 0.71
C PRO A 34 -15.22 -3.66 2.11
N LEU A 35 -14.15 -2.88 2.19
CA LEU A 35 -13.56 -2.48 3.46
C LEU A 35 -14.44 -1.44 4.17
N PRO A 36 -14.41 -1.37 5.51
CA PRO A 36 -15.04 -0.28 6.23
C PRO A 36 -14.54 1.08 5.74
N ALA A 37 -15.48 2.00 5.46
CA ALA A 37 -15.19 3.30 4.86
C ALA A 37 -14.18 4.15 5.64
N GLN A 38 -14.06 3.95 6.96
CA GLN A 38 -13.11 4.64 7.82
C GLN A 38 -11.66 4.14 7.71
N HIS A 39 -11.42 2.99 7.05
CA HIS A 39 -10.08 2.45 6.89
C HIS A 39 -9.29 3.27 5.89
N ARG A 40 -8.07 3.66 6.27
CA ARG A 40 -7.13 4.36 5.40
C ARG A 40 -6.17 3.38 4.74
N LEU A 41 -6.04 3.49 3.42
CA LEU A 41 -5.15 2.66 2.61
C LEU A 41 -4.09 3.54 1.95
N TYR A 42 -2.82 3.20 2.17
CA TYR A 42 -1.68 3.88 1.54
C TYR A 42 -0.92 2.86 0.68
N LEU A 43 -1.04 3.00 -0.64
CA LEU A 43 -0.51 2.08 -1.64
C LEU A 43 0.50 2.83 -2.51
N ILE A 44 1.72 2.31 -2.61
CA ILE A 44 2.73 2.82 -3.52
C ILE A 44 3.37 1.68 -4.31
N ALA A 45 3.73 1.97 -5.55
CA ALA A 45 4.55 1.11 -6.40
C ALA A 45 5.57 1.96 -7.15
N GLY A 46 6.72 1.39 -7.47
CA GLY A 46 7.70 2.01 -8.35
C GLY A 46 7.47 1.66 -9.81
N GLN A 47 7.60 2.64 -10.71
CA GLN A 47 7.49 2.40 -12.15
C GLN A 47 8.65 1.52 -12.66
N GLU A 48 9.83 1.60 -12.07
CA GLU A 48 10.97 0.75 -12.44
C GLU A 48 10.86 -0.68 -11.87
N GLU A 49 9.82 -0.99 -11.10
CA GLU A 49 9.45 -2.38 -10.78
C GLU A 49 8.87 -3.12 -12.00
N GLY A 50 8.48 -2.37 -13.05
CA GLY A 50 8.01 -2.89 -14.33
C GLY A 50 6.51 -3.21 -14.35
N GLU A 51 6.00 -3.49 -15.55
CA GLU A 51 4.57 -3.69 -15.81
C GLU A 51 3.96 -4.85 -15.02
N ILE A 52 4.77 -5.85 -14.66
CA ILE A 52 4.31 -7.00 -13.85
C ILE A 52 3.90 -6.55 -12.43
N MET A 53 4.45 -5.44 -11.92
CA MET A 53 4.03 -4.82 -10.66
C MET A 53 2.97 -3.72 -10.87
N VAL A 54 3.18 -2.86 -11.86
CA VAL A 54 2.34 -1.68 -12.10
C VAL A 54 0.93 -2.05 -12.55
N ALA A 55 0.76 -3.02 -13.46
CA ALA A 55 -0.56 -3.39 -13.94
C ALA A 55 -1.45 -4.02 -12.84
N PRO A 56 -0.98 -5.01 -12.04
CA PRO A 56 -1.73 -5.52 -10.89
C PRO A 56 -2.00 -4.46 -9.80
N PHE A 57 -1.07 -3.54 -9.58
CA PHE A 57 -1.29 -2.40 -8.67
C PHE A 57 -2.49 -1.56 -9.12
N ASN A 58 -2.49 -1.11 -10.37
CA ASN A 58 -3.57 -0.30 -10.93
C ASN A 58 -4.91 -1.06 -10.92
N LYS A 59 -4.88 -2.37 -11.19
CA LYS A 59 -6.07 -3.23 -11.11
C LYS A 59 -6.64 -3.27 -9.69
N MET A 60 -5.79 -3.34 -8.66
CA MET A 60 -6.27 -3.32 -7.27
C MET A 60 -6.86 -1.96 -6.88
N VAL A 61 -6.21 -0.85 -7.27
CA VAL A 61 -6.76 0.50 -7.04
C VAL A 61 -8.15 0.59 -7.67
N ARG A 62 -8.31 0.09 -8.89
CA ARG A 62 -9.61 0.05 -9.56
C ARG A 62 -10.64 -0.81 -8.81
N SER A 63 -10.26 -1.98 -8.29
CA SER A 63 -11.16 -2.83 -7.49
C SER A 63 -11.62 -2.13 -6.20
N LEU A 64 -10.74 -1.35 -5.54
CA LEU A 64 -11.11 -0.56 -4.35
C LEU A 64 -12.09 0.58 -4.69
N GLU A 65 -11.89 1.25 -5.83
CA GLU A 65 -12.83 2.26 -6.34
C GLU A 65 -14.20 1.66 -6.66
N LEU A 66 -14.22 0.51 -7.34
CA LEU A 66 -15.46 -0.21 -7.68
C LEU A 66 -16.21 -0.69 -6.44
N ALA A 67 -15.48 -1.01 -5.36
CA ALA A 67 -16.04 -1.33 -4.05
C ALA A 67 -16.55 -0.09 -3.27
N ASN A 68 -16.54 1.11 -3.87
CA ASN A 68 -16.92 2.39 -3.27
C ASN A 68 -16.11 2.76 -2.01
N HIS A 69 -14.82 2.40 -1.96
CA HIS A 69 -13.95 2.86 -0.88
C HIS A 69 -13.72 4.38 -0.99
N PRO A 70 -13.81 5.16 0.11
CA PRO A 70 -13.71 6.62 0.01
C PRO A 70 -12.36 7.09 -0.52
N ALA A 71 -12.39 8.00 -1.51
CA ALA A 71 -11.19 8.56 -2.12
C ALA A 71 -10.29 9.28 -1.10
N ASP A 72 -10.88 9.99 -0.13
CA ASP A 72 -10.13 10.67 0.95
C ASP A 72 -9.37 9.69 1.86
N ASN A 73 -9.79 8.42 1.90
CA ASN A 73 -9.17 7.34 2.66
C ASN A 73 -8.39 6.35 1.77
N LEU A 74 -8.10 6.73 0.52
CA LEU A 74 -7.27 5.97 -0.41
C LEU A 74 -6.16 6.86 -0.98
N HIS A 75 -4.92 6.61 -0.57
CA HIS A 75 -3.75 7.13 -1.26
C HIS A 75 -3.13 6.03 -2.10
N ALA A 76 -3.09 6.22 -3.42
CA ALA A 76 -2.48 5.27 -4.34
C ALA A 76 -1.60 6.01 -5.36
N GLN A 77 -0.32 5.63 -5.47
CA GLN A 77 0.61 6.30 -6.39
C GLN A 77 1.64 5.36 -7.00
N VAL A 78 1.88 5.50 -8.31
CA VAL A 78 3.06 4.92 -8.98
C VAL A 78 4.15 5.99 -9.08
N ILE A 79 5.35 5.69 -8.56
CA ILE A 79 6.48 6.62 -8.47
C ILE A 79 7.44 6.37 -9.65
N PRO A 80 7.70 7.36 -10.54
CA PRO A 80 8.47 7.15 -11.77
C PRO A 80 9.87 6.55 -11.59
N GLU A 81 10.60 6.94 -10.54
CA GLU A 81 11.96 6.42 -10.24
C GLU A 81 11.94 5.35 -9.14
N GLY A 82 10.74 4.90 -8.75
CA GLY A 82 10.59 3.90 -7.69
C GLY A 82 11.08 2.54 -8.17
N LYS A 83 11.85 1.87 -7.32
CA LYS A 83 12.48 0.57 -7.56
C LYS A 83 12.06 -0.43 -6.49
N HIS A 84 12.23 -1.71 -6.79
CA HIS A 84 11.99 -2.78 -5.85
C HIS A 84 13.17 -2.90 -4.84
N ASN A 85 13.31 -1.94 -3.93
CA ASN A 85 14.36 -1.94 -2.92
C ASN A 85 14.00 -1.17 -1.63
N GLU A 86 14.72 -1.50 -0.56
CA GLU A 86 14.52 -0.92 0.78
C GLU A 86 14.73 0.60 0.83
N ALA A 87 15.63 1.14 0.01
CA ALA A 87 15.89 2.57 -0.02
C ALA A 87 14.67 3.36 -0.51
N PHE A 88 14.01 2.89 -1.56
CA PHE A 88 12.76 3.46 -2.07
C PHE A 88 11.67 3.43 -1.00
N TRP A 89 11.49 2.27 -0.36
CA TRP A 89 10.45 2.10 0.67
C TRP A 89 10.71 2.94 1.91
N ALA A 90 11.96 2.99 2.40
CA ALA A 90 12.34 3.80 3.55
C ALA A 90 12.10 5.29 3.30
N ALA A 91 12.37 5.78 2.09
CA ALA A 91 12.11 7.17 1.70
C ALA A 91 10.62 7.55 1.75
N HIS A 92 9.71 6.58 1.59
CA HIS A 92 8.25 6.82 1.57
C HIS A 92 7.57 6.46 2.89
N PHE A 93 8.22 5.66 3.74
CA PHE A 93 7.64 5.15 4.98
C PHE A 93 7.18 6.26 5.92
N GLN A 94 7.97 7.31 6.11
CA GLN A 94 7.60 8.42 7.00
C GLN A 94 6.30 9.10 6.53
N HIS A 95 6.19 9.39 5.23
CA HIS A 95 4.98 10.00 4.67
C HIS A 95 3.77 9.07 4.79
N ALA A 96 3.95 7.77 4.55
CA ALA A 96 2.89 6.77 4.71
C ALA A 96 2.33 6.79 6.15
N VAL A 97 3.20 6.72 7.16
CA VAL A 97 2.79 6.75 8.57
C VAL A 97 2.09 8.08 8.91
N GLN A 98 2.64 9.21 8.49
CA GLN A 98 2.03 10.51 8.74
C GLN A 98 0.62 10.61 8.13
N TRP A 99 0.42 10.11 6.92
CA TRP A 99 -0.88 10.11 6.25
C TRP A 99 -1.87 9.17 6.94
N LEU A 100 -1.44 7.94 7.26
CA LEU A 100 -2.27 6.92 7.92
C LEU A 100 -2.79 7.39 9.29
N PHE A 101 -1.94 8.06 10.07
CA PHE A 101 -2.25 8.47 11.44
C PHE A 101 -2.57 9.97 11.59
N LYS A 102 -2.75 10.70 10.47
CA LYS A 102 -3.19 12.10 10.52
C LYS A 102 -4.53 12.19 11.23
N GLN A 103 -4.57 12.89 12.36
CA GLN A 103 -5.82 13.14 13.08
C GLN A 103 -6.79 13.93 12.18
N PRO A 104 -8.09 13.63 12.23
CA PRO A 104 -9.12 14.42 11.55
C PRO A 104 -9.13 15.87 12.03
#